data_AF-A0A453HZV8-F1
#
_entry.id   AF-A0A453HZV8-F1
#
_cell.length_a   1.000
_cell.length_b   1.000
_cell.length_c   1.000
_cell.angle_alpha   90.00
_cell.angle_beta   90.00
_cell.angle_gamma   90.00
#
_symmetry.space_group_name_H-M   'P 1'
#
loop_
_entity.id
_entity.type
_entity.pdbx_description
1 polymer ?
#
loop_
_entity_poly.entity_id
_entity_poly.type
_entity_poly.pdbx_seq_one_letter_code
_entity_poly.pdbx_strand_id
1 'polypeptide(L)'
;DGQFDRLLRVQEDEQGAPGDDDDMEQIQYPFFTEGTNQLLQARVDIAMYSLPRAKARVDRAKRRLADLDEDPEAEADLVVKQAGDFVLECSEIGDDRPLTGCSFSRDASMLATSSWSGILKVWMMGHS
;
A
#
# COMPACT_ATOMS: atom_id res chain seq x y z
N ASP A 1 -9.47 15.03 -7.97
CA ASP A 1 -10.24 14.29 -8.99
C ASP A 1 -10.75 15.11 -10.18
N GLY A 2 -10.64 16.44 -10.20
CA GLY A 2 -11.10 17.26 -11.36
C GLY A 2 -10.01 17.69 -12.35
N GLN A 3 -8.73 17.56 -12.02
CA GLN A 3 -7.64 18.12 -12.85
C GLN A 3 -7.38 17.31 -14.13
N PHE A 4 -7.49 15.98 -14.07
CA PHE A 4 -7.28 15.10 -15.23
C PHE A 4 -8.45 15.19 -16.22
N ASP A 5 -9.68 15.24 -15.71
CA ASP A 5 -10.90 15.43 -16.51
C ASP A 5 -10.90 16.81 -17.20
N ARG A 6 -10.38 17.83 -16.50
CA ARG A 6 -10.14 19.16 -17.06
C ARG A 6 -9.05 19.17 -18.13
N LEU A 7 -8.04 18.33 -17.99
CA LEU A 7 -6.94 18.16 -18.94
C LEU A 7 -7.43 17.59 -20.28
N LEU A 8 -8.28 16.57 -20.23
CA LEU A 8 -8.85 15.92 -21.40
C LEU A 8 -9.70 16.90 -22.21
N ARG A 9 -10.54 17.69 -21.54
CA ARG A 9 -11.40 18.69 -22.21
C ARG A 9 -10.60 19.77 -22.93
N VAL A 10 -9.53 20.28 -22.31
CA VAL A 10 -8.66 21.31 -22.92
C VAL A 10 -7.96 20.78 -24.18
N GLN A 11 -7.49 19.52 -24.18
CA GLN A 11 -6.90 18.91 -25.38
C GLN A 11 -7.92 18.65 -26.51
N GLU A 12 -9.19 18.42 -26.17
CA GLU A 12 -10.27 18.29 -27.14
C GLU A 12 -10.64 19.64 -27.75
N ASP A 13 -10.68 20.71 -26.94
CA ASP A 13 -10.99 22.07 -27.37
C ASP A 13 -9.86 22.70 -28.21
N GLU A 14 -8.58 22.41 -27.90
CA GLU A 14 -7.41 22.91 -28.66
C GLU A 14 -7.33 22.34 -30.09
N GLN A 15 -8.04 21.23 -30.37
CA GLN A 15 -8.17 20.64 -31.71
C GLN A 15 -9.32 21.23 -32.55
N GLY A 16 -10.12 22.15 -31.99
CA GLY A 16 -11.31 22.73 -32.64
C GLY A 16 -11.41 24.25 -32.54
N ALA A 17 -10.89 24.95 -33.55
CA ALA A 17 -11.04 26.39 -33.84
C ALA A 17 -10.50 27.39 -32.76
N PRO A 18 -9.88 28.52 -33.18
CA PRO A 18 -9.30 29.49 -32.24
C PRO A 18 -10.43 30.34 -31.61
N GLY A 19 -10.68 30.16 -30.31
CA GLY A 19 -11.58 30.98 -29.51
C GLY A 19 -10.80 31.82 -28.49
N ASP A 20 -11.23 33.08 -28.34
CA ASP A 20 -10.73 34.18 -27.48
C ASP A 20 -9.88 33.78 -26.23
N ASP A 21 -8.61 34.22 -26.22
CA ASP A 21 -7.54 33.86 -25.28
C ASP A 21 -7.46 34.77 -24.03
N ASP A 22 -8.52 34.99 -23.24
CA ASP A 22 -8.41 35.87 -22.05
C ASP A 22 -8.91 35.32 -20.71
N ASP A 23 -9.40 34.07 -20.64
CA ASP A 23 -9.89 33.44 -19.39
C ASP A 23 -9.36 32.00 -19.13
N MET A 24 -8.20 31.61 -19.70
CA MET A 24 -7.58 30.33 -19.35
C MET A 24 -6.81 30.40 -18.03
N GLU A 25 -7.41 29.91 -16.94
CA GLU A 25 -6.66 29.49 -15.74
C GLU A 25 -5.45 28.65 -16.16
N GLN A 26 -4.22 29.10 -15.87
CA GLN A 26 -3.00 28.36 -16.22
C GLN A 26 -3.01 26.99 -15.55
N ILE A 27 -3.36 25.96 -16.31
CA ILE A 27 -3.31 24.58 -15.86
C ILE A 27 -1.84 24.19 -15.74
N GLN A 28 -1.36 23.98 -14.52
CA GLN A 28 -0.02 23.47 -14.27
C GLN A 28 0.02 21.96 -14.57
N TYR A 29 0.66 21.59 -15.68
CA TYR A 29 0.85 20.19 -16.05
C TYR A 29 1.93 19.53 -15.19
N PRO A 30 1.73 18.28 -14.72
CA PRO A 30 2.82 17.47 -14.19
C PRO A 30 3.87 17.28 -15.30
N PHE A 31 5.11 17.68 -15.04
CA PHE A 31 6.20 17.44 -15.97
C PHE A 31 6.66 15.98 -15.86
N PHE A 32 6.53 15.23 -16.94
CA PHE A 32 7.03 13.86 -17.01
C PHE A 32 8.41 13.82 -17.65
N THR A 33 9.32 13.09 -17.02
CA THR A 33 10.63 12.77 -17.60
C THR A 33 10.66 11.33 -18.10
N GLU A 34 11.38 11.12 -19.20
CA GLU A 34 11.61 9.76 -19.68
C GLU A 34 12.44 8.96 -18.66
N GLY A 35 11.96 7.75 -18.36
CA GLY A 35 12.66 6.82 -17.50
C GLY A 35 13.74 6.05 -18.25
N THR A 36 14.69 5.48 -17.50
CA THR A 36 15.66 4.55 -18.09
C THR A 36 14.97 3.25 -18.55
N ASN A 37 15.58 2.55 -19.51
CA ASN A 37 15.10 1.23 -19.93
C ASN A 37 15.03 0.21 -18.77
N GLN A 38 15.93 0.32 -17.79
CA GLN A 38 15.90 -0.52 -16.58
C GLN A 38 14.64 -0.26 -15.74
N LEU A 39 14.22 1.01 -15.60
CA LEU A 39 12.99 1.36 -14.90
C LEU A 39 11.76 0.84 -15.65
N LEU A 40 11.76 0.91 -16.99
CA LEU A 40 10.69 0.34 -17.80
C LEU A 40 10.55 -1.17 -17.56
N GLN A 41 11.66 -1.92 -17.63
CA GLN A 41 11.63 -3.37 -17.40
C GLN A 41 11.15 -3.69 -15.97
N ALA A 42 11.66 -2.99 -14.96
CA ALA A 42 11.21 -3.18 -13.57
C ALA A 42 9.70 -2.93 -13.41
N ARG A 43 9.14 -1.92 -14.09
CA ARG A 43 7.69 -1.66 -14.08
C ARG A 43 6.91 -2.80 -14.72
N VAL A 44 7.39 -3.36 -15.82
CA VAL A 44 6.78 -4.55 -16.46
C VAL A 44 6.81 -5.74 -15.50
N ASP A 45 7.93 -6.00 -14.85
CA ASP A 45 8.07 -7.10 -13.89
C ASP A 45 7.12 -6.92 -12.68
N ILE A 46 7.03 -5.70 -12.15
CA ILE A 46 6.08 -5.36 -11.07
C ILE A 46 4.64 -5.56 -11.55
N ALA A 47 4.29 -5.16 -12.77
CA ALA A 47 2.95 -5.35 -13.32
C ALA A 47 2.62 -6.84 -13.47
N MET A 48 3.53 -7.63 -14.04
CA MET A 48 3.37 -9.08 -14.22
C MET A 48 3.27 -9.82 -12.88
N TYR A 49 3.97 -9.35 -11.84
CA TYR A 49 3.85 -9.90 -10.49
C TYR A 49 2.55 -9.47 -9.78
N SER A 50 2.16 -8.20 -9.89
CA SER A 50 1.10 -7.61 -9.06
C SER A 50 -0.30 -7.79 -9.64
N LEU A 51 -0.49 -7.73 -10.96
CA LEU A 51 -1.82 -7.82 -11.59
C LEU A 51 -2.51 -9.18 -11.35
N PRO A 52 -1.85 -10.34 -11.51
CA PRO A 52 -2.49 -11.63 -11.20
C PRO A 52 -2.85 -11.76 -9.72
N ARG A 53 -2.01 -11.24 -8.82
CA ARG A 53 -2.25 -11.24 -7.36
C ARG A 53 -3.43 -10.33 -7.01
N ALA A 54 -3.53 -9.17 -7.65
CA ALA A 54 -4.66 -8.26 -7.46
C ALA A 54 -5.97 -8.91 -7.93
N LYS A 55 -5.96 -9.59 -9.09
CA LYS A 55 -7.10 -10.39 -9.55
C LYS A 55 -7.49 -11.46 -8.52
N ALA A 56 -6.54 -12.26 -8.05
CA ALA A 56 -6.80 -13.30 -7.06
C ALA A 56 -7.36 -12.74 -5.74
N ARG A 57 -6.86 -11.58 -5.28
CA ARG A 57 -7.37 -10.88 -4.09
C ARG A 57 -8.81 -10.42 -4.29
N VAL A 58 -9.12 -9.78 -5.43
CA VAL A 58 -10.47 -9.31 -5.75
C VAL A 58 -11.43 -10.48 -5.91
N ASP A 59 -11.03 -11.55 -6.60
CA ASP A 59 -11.86 -12.75 -6.77
C ASP A 59 -12.14 -13.42 -5.41
N ARG A 60 -11.18 -13.42 -4.47
CA ARG A 60 -11.41 -13.91 -3.09
C ARG A 60 -12.40 -13.03 -2.34
N ALA A 61 -12.25 -11.71 -2.40
CA ALA A 61 -13.19 -10.78 -1.77
C ALA A 61 -14.61 -10.92 -2.33
N LYS A 62 -14.75 -11.08 -3.65
CA LYS A 62 -16.04 -11.33 -4.31
C LYS A 62 -16.68 -12.64 -3.87
N ARG A 63 -15.90 -13.72 -3.75
CA ARG A 63 -16.41 -15.01 -3.25
C ARG A 63 -16.91 -14.89 -1.82
N ARG A 64 -16.12 -14.26 -0.93
CA ARG A 64 -16.50 -14.03 0.46
C ARG A 64 -17.80 -13.24 0.58
N LEU A 65 -17.96 -12.18 -0.22
CA LEU A 65 -19.18 -11.37 -0.24
C LEU A 65 -20.41 -12.12 -0.79
N ALA A 66 -20.21 -13.07 -1.69
CA ALA A 66 -21.29 -13.83 -2.31
C ALA A 66 -21.73 -15.04 -1.47
N ASP A 67 -20.93 -15.42 -0.47
CA ASP A 67 -21.25 -16.51 0.45
C ASP A 67 -22.27 -16.01 1.49
N LEU A 68 -23.39 -16.72 1.63
CA LEU A 68 -24.45 -16.35 2.57
C LEU A 68 -24.14 -16.81 4.00
N ASP A 69 -23.22 -17.76 4.16
CA ASP A 69 -22.81 -18.29 5.47
C ASP A 69 -21.74 -17.40 6.13
N GLU A 70 -21.13 -16.46 5.38
CA GLU A 70 -20.16 -15.50 5.90
C GLU A 70 -20.86 -14.31 6.57
N ASP A 71 -20.56 -14.10 7.86
CA ASP A 71 -20.99 -12.94 8.64
C ASP A 71 -19.77 -12.09 9.02
N PRO A 72 -19.42 -11.07 8.20
CA PRO A 72 -18.22 -10.28 8.43
C PRO A 72 -18.29 -9.44 9.70
N GLU A 73 -19.49 -9.11 10.19
CA GLU A 73 -19.68 -8.34 11.42
C GLU A 73 -19.40 -9.23 12.64
N ALA A 74 -19.99 -10.43 12.66
CA ALA A 74 -19.72 -11.39 13.73
C ALA A 74 -18.24 -11.78 13.79
N GLU A 75 -17.58 -11.97 12.64
CA GLU A 75 -16.14 -12.23 12.60
C GLU A 75 -15.31 -11.05 13.13
N ALA A 76 -15.67 -9.81 12.78
CA ALA A 76 -15.01 -8.62 13.30
C ALA A 76 -15.16 -8.51 14.83
N ASP A 77 -16.37 -8.72 15.35
CA ASP A 77 -16.65 -8.74 16.78
C ASP A 77 -15.85 -9.80 17.52
N LEU A 78 -15.74 -11.01 16.95
CA LEU A 78 -14.92 -12.08 17.50
C LEU A 78 -13.43 -11.69 17.56
N VAL A 79 -12.89 -11.09 16.50
CA VAL A 79 -11.49 -10.62 16.46
C VAL A 79 -11.25 -9.53 17.49
N VAL A 80 -12.17 -8.56 17.63
CA VAL A 80 -12.07 -7.49 18.64
C VAL A 80 -12.11 -8.07 20.05
N LYS A 81 -13.02 -9.02 20.30
CA LYS A 81 -13.10 -9.71 21.60
C LYS A 81 -11.80 -10.44 21.93
N GLN A 82 -11.25 -11.21 20.98
CA GLN A 82 -9.97 -11.91 21.15
C GLN A 82 -8.81 -10.94 21.39
N ALA A 83 -8.78 -9.81 20.68
CA ALA A 83 -7.76 -8.78 20.88
C ALA A 83 -7.86 -8.10 22.26
N GLY A 84 -9.06 -8.06 22.85
CA GLY A 84 -9.28 -7.58 24.22
C GLY A 84 -8.61 -8.44 25.29
N ASP A 85 -8.40 -9.73 25.00
CA ASP A 85 -7.74 -10.67 25.91
C ASP A 85 -6.19 -10.62 25.80
N PHE A 86 -5.64 -9.80 24.90
CA PHE A 86 -4.19 -9.68 24.74
C PHE A 86 -3.52 -9.06 25.97
N VAL A 87 -2.52 -9.75 26.48
CA VAL A 87 -1.67 -9.32 27.59
C VAL A 87 -0.20 -9.36 27.16
N LEU A 88 0.64 -8.56 27.83
CA LEU A 88 2.07 -8.59 27.61
C LEU A 88 2.65 -9.93 28.10
N GLU A 89 3.05 -10.79 27.17
CA GLU A 89 3.70 -12.07 27.51
C GLU A 89 5.16 -11.87 27.93
N CYS A 90 5.93 -11.10 27.16
CA CYS A 90 7.34 -10.84 27.43
C CYS A 90 7.76 -9.43 27.02
N SER A 91 8.85 -8.94 27.62
CA SER A 91 9.51 -7.69 27.23
C SER A 91 11.02 -7.88 27.28
N GLU A 92 11.73 -7.35 26.29
CA GLU A 92 13.18 -7.42 26.19
C GLU A 92 13.76 -6.02 25.89
N ILE A 93 14.98 -5.76 26.38
CA ILE A 93 15.67 -4.50 26.12
C ILE A 93 16.20 -4.52 24.69
N GLY A 94 15.56 -3.71 23.84
CA GLY A 94 15.91 -3.64 22.42
C GLY A 94 17.24 -2.94 22.15
N ASP A 95 17.50 -1.78 22.74
CA ASP A 95 18.75 -1.02 22.56
C ASP A 95 18.92 0.11 23.60
N ASP A 96 20.11 0.73 23.65
CA ASP A 96 20.40 1.90 24.50
C ASP A 96 19.71 3.19 24.00
N ARG A 97 19.26 3.19 22.75
CA ARG A 97 18.51 4.26 22.12
C ARG A 97 17.09 3.79 21.77
N PRO A 98 16.13 4.71 21.59
CA PRO A 98 14.77 4.34 21.21
C PRO A 98 14.72 3.51 19.93
N LEU A 99 13.93 2.44 19.96
CA LEU A 99 13.57 1.68 18.76
C LEU A 99 12.70 2.53 17.84
N THR A 100 12.90 2.38 16.53
CA THR A 100 12.19 3.14 15.47
C THR A 100 11.24 2.31 14.64
N GLY A 101 11.35 0.99 14.70
CA GLY A 101 10.54 0.11 13.88
C GLY A 101 10.80 -1.35 14.22
N CYS A 102 9.83 -2.19 13.86
CA CYS A 102 9.96 -3.63 13.92
C CYS A 102 9.23 -4.30 12.74
N SER A 103 9.67 -5.49 12.36
CA SER A 103 9.05 -6.28 11.30
C SER A 103 9.27 -7.77 11.52
N PHE A 104 8.21 -8.56 11.43
CA PHE A 104 8.29 -10.02 11.50
C PHE A 104 8.71 -10.62 10.16
N SER A 105 9.38 -11.77 10.22
CA SER A 105 9.55 -12.64 9.06
C SER A 105 8.20 -13.19 8.58
N ARG A 106 8.15 -13.68 7.33
CA ARG A 106 6.89 -14.17 6.72
C ARG A 106 6.25 -15.35 7.46
N ASP A 107 7.07 -16.15 8.12
CA ASP A 107 6.69 -17.30 8.95
C ASP A 107 6.56 -16.95 10.45
N ALA A 108 6.74 -15.67 10.80
CA ALA A 108 6.73 -15.14 12.16
C ALA A 108 7.75 -15.77 13.12
N SER A 109 8.77 -16.49 12.62
CA SER A 109 9.82 -17.10 13.44
C SER A 109 10.90 -16.11 13.89
N MET A 110 10.99 -14.95 13.26
CA MET A 110 11.99 -13.92 13.55
C MET A 110 11.36 -12.53 13.59
N LEU A 111 11.90 -11.67 14.45
CA LEU A 111 11.56 -10.25 14.55
C LEU A 111 12.80 -9.41 14.28
N ALA A 112 12.74 -8.47 13.36
CA ALA A 112 13.77 -7.46 13.16
C ALA A 112 13.35 -6.16 13.86
N THR A 113 14.27 -5.50 14.57
CA THR A 113 14.06 -4.19 15.20
C THR A 113 15.13 -3.19 14.77
N SER A 114 14.73 -1.95 14.49
CA SER A 114 15.63 -0.83 14.15
C SER A 114 15.69 0.19 15.28
N SER A 115 16.82 0.89 15.42
CA SER A 115 17.08 1.86 16.49
C SER A 115 17.73 3.15 15.97
N TRP A 116 17.60 4.25 16.72
CA TRP A 116 18.37 5.50 16.49
C TRP A 116 19.88 5.37 16.69
N SER A 117 20.38 4.22 17.16
CA SER A 117 21.80 3.89 17.11
C SER A 117 22.29 3.59 15.69
N GLY A 118 21.37 3.39 14.73
CA GLY A 118 21.69 2.89 13.39
C GLY A 118 21.89 1.38 13.32
N ILE A 119 21.62 0.67 14.42
CA ILE A 119 21.74 -0.79 14.51
C ILE A 119 20.39 -1.46 14.22
N LEU A 120 20.46 -2.57 13.49
CA LEU A 120 19.37 -3.53 13.33
C LEU A 120 19.70 -4.78 14.15
N LYS A 121 18.76 -5.20 15.00
CA LYS A 121 18.85 -6.46 15.76
C LYS A 121 17.77 -7.40 15.27
N VAL A 122 18.06 -8.70 15.30
CA VAL A 122 17.16 -9.76 14.87
C VAL A 122 17.01 -10.77 16.00
N TRP A 123 15.76 -11.01 16.38
CA TRP A 123 15.35 -11.85 17.49
C TRP A 123 14.70 -13.11 16.93
N MET A 124 14.97 -14.26 17.56
CA MET A 124 14.21 -15.48 17.28
C MET A 124 12.98 -15.48 18.17
N MET A 125 11.81 -15.63 17.56
CA MET A 125 10.56 -15.78 18.28
C MET A 125 10.44 -17.23 18.72
N GLY A 126 10.21 -17.45 20.03
CA GLY A 126 9.95 -18.79 20.54
C GLY A 126 8.66 -19.35 19.94
N HIS A 127 8.66 -20.64 19.58
CA HIS A 127 7.42 -21.37 19.36
C HIS A 127 6.85 -21.75 20.74
N SER A 128 5.65 -21.26 21.08
CA SER A 128 4.88 -21.75 22.22
C SER A 128 4.34 -23.15 21.96
#